data_AF-A0A661N4M2-F1
#
_entry.id   AF-A0A661N4M2-F1
#
_cell.length_a   1.000
_cell.length_b   1.000
_cell.length_c   1.000
_cell.angle_alpha   90.00
_cell.angle_beta   90.00
_cell.angle_gamma   90.00
#
_symmetry.space_group_name_H-M   'P 1'
#
loop_
_entity.id
_entity.type
_entity.pdbx_description
1 polymer ?
#
loop_
_entity_poly.entity_id
_entity_poly.type
_entity_poly.pdbx_seq_one_letter_code
_entity_poly.pdbx_strand_id
1 'polypeptide(L)'
;MRASIQLIAAISFATISCAAIFVTGCGGPDTRPATNDDFRAVQAAEAAQGRSLSIARDPGTACPSACDAADAICDGAEQICNLARQTEDLDLRVRCRDAERRCAEAQALDRDDCECPPVAP
;
A
#
# COMPACT_ATOMS: atom_id res chain seq x y z
N MET A 1 -39.21 50.41 45.30
CA MET A 1 -37.85 50.62 45.84
C MET A 1 -36.89 49.75 45.04
N ARG A 2 -35.81 50.36 44.49
CA ARG A 2 -34.65 49.76 43.77
C ARG A 2 -35.00 48.93 42.53
N ALA A 3 -34.99 49.44 41.30
CA ALA A 3 -33.93 50.11 40.53
C ALA A 3 -32.66 49.25 40.35
N SER A 4 -32.33 49.03 39.07
CA SER A 4 -30.98 49.01 38.50
C SER A 4 -30.17 47.69 38.58
N ILE A 5 -29.30 47.32 37.64
CA ILE A 5 -28.84 47.83 36.33
C ILE A 5 -28.01 46.66 35.72
N GLN A 6 -28.18 46.45 34.42
CA GLN A 6 -27.22 45.98 33.39
C GLN A 6 -25.90 45.29 33.81
N LEU A 7 -25.55 44.21 33.10
CA LEU A 7 -24.43 44.30 32.15
C LEU A 7 -24.54 43.21 31.05
N ILE A 8 -24.69 43.70 29.83
CA ILE A 8 -24.45 43.01 28.56
C ILE A 8 -22.93 43.01 28.31
N ALA A 9 -22.47 42.06 27.49
CA ALA A 9 -21.13 41.92 26.90
C ALA A 9 -20.14 41.13 27.78
N ALA A 10 -19.46 40.09 27.29
CA ALA A 10 -18.90 39.97 25.96
C ALA A 10 -19.13 38.56 25.37
N ILE A 11 -19.98 38.51 24.35
CA ILE A 11 -19.80 37.54 23.26
C ILE A 11 -18.56 38.05 22.54
N SER A 12 -17.40 37.52 22.89
CA SER A 12 -16.17 37.79 22.15
C SER A 12 -16.31 37.12 20.79
N PHE A 13 -16.87 37.89 19.85
CA PHE A 13 -16.68 37.75 18.42
C PHE A 13 -15.18 37.89 18.12
N ALA A 14 -14.41 36.84 18.42
CA ALA A 14 -13.06 36.68 17.91
C ALA A 14 -13.18 36.18 16.46
N THR A 15 -13.36 37.16 15.58
CA THR A 15 -12.73 37.24 14.26
C THR A 15 -12.51 35.91 13.54
N ILE A 16 -13.44 35.66 12.62
CA ILE A 16 -13.20 35.16 11.27
C ILE A 16 -11.73 35.37 10.89
N SER A 17 -10.92 34.34 11.07
CA SER A 17 -9.72 34.12 10.26
C SER A 17 -10.03 32.88 9.47
N CYS A 18 -10.66 33.11 8.31
CA CYS A 18 -10.47 32.29 7.14
C CYS A 18 -8.97 32.22 6.86
N ALA A 19 -8.25 31.42 7.64
CA ALA A 19 -6.97 30.90 7.23
C ALA A 19 -7.33 30.04 6.02
N ALA A 20 -7.16 30.64 4.85
CA ALA A 20 -7.04 29.93 3.59
C ALA A 20 -6.13 28.74 3.89
N ILE A 21 -6.72 27.55 4.02
CA ILE A 21 -5.98 26.32 3.85
C ILE A 21 -5.56 26.43 2.40
N PHE A 22 -4.34 26.95 2.22
CA PHE A 22 -3.56 26.76 1.03
C PHE A 22 -3.67 25.27 0.77
N VAL A 23 -4.50 24.92 -0.20
CA VAL A 23 -4.40 23.67 -0.94
C VAL A 23 -3.03 23.81 -1.60
N THR A 24 -1.98 23.52 -0.84
CA THR A 24 -0.70 23.11 -1.39
C THR A 24 -1.11 21.96 -2.28
N GLY A 25 -1.11 22.22 -3.58
CA GLY A 25 -1.26 21.17 -4.57
C GLY A 25 -0.15 20.18 -4.30
N CYS A 26 -0.44 19.18 -3.49
CA CYS A 26 0.09 17.86 -3.73
C CYS A 26 -0.39 17.58 -5.14
N GLY A 27 0.52 17.69 -6.12
CA GLY A 27 0.36 17.04 -7.40
C GLY A 27 0.22 15.56 -7.09
N GLY A 28 -0.99 15.17 -6.72
CA GLY A 28 -1.34 13.78 -6.48
C GLY A 28 -1.07 13.05 -7.78
N PRO A 29 -0.57 11.81 -7.73
CA PRO A 29 -0.48 11.01 -8.93
C PRO A 29 -1.82 11.07 -9.66
N ASP A 30 -1.79 11.23 -10.99
CA ASP A 30 -2.97 11.14 -11.86
C ASP A 30 -3.55 9.73 -11.71
N THR A 31 -4.31 9.55 -10.63
CA THR A 31 -4.93 8.29 -10.27
C THR A 31 -6.26 8.21 -10.98
N ARG A 32 -6.58 7.01 -11.47
CA ARG A 32 -7.84 6.76 -12.16
C ARG A 32 -8.71 5.77 -11.38
N PRO A 33 -10.01 5.71 -11.64
CA PRO A 33 -10.83 4.62 -11.16
C PRO A 33 -10.24 3.26 -11.58
N ALA A 34 -10.31 2.28 -10.68
CA ALA A 34 -9.96 0.91 -11.01
C ALA A 34 -10.94 0.33 -12.03
N THR A 35 -10.41 -0.45 -12.96
CA THR A 35 -11.15 -1.11 -14.04
C THR A 35 -11.18 -2.61 -13.82
N ASN A 36 -12.10 -3.31 -14.50
CA ASN A 36 -12.15 -4.77 -14.50
C ASN A 36 -10.83 -5.41 -14.95
N ASP A 37 -10.08 -4.76 -15.82
CA ASP A 37 -8.79 -5.27 -16.28
C ASP A 37 -7.71 -5.15 -15.19
N ASP A 38 -7.73 -4.10 -14.37
CA ASP A 38 -6.86 -4.00 -13.18
C ASP A 38 -7.16 -5.11 -12.19
N PHE A 39 -8.45 -5.36 -11.91
CA PHE A 39 -8.85 -6.45 -11.00
C PHE A 39 -8.40 -7.82 -11.51
N ARG A 40 -8.48 -8.06 -12.82
CA ARG A 40 -7.98 -9.29 -13.45
C ARG A 40 -6.46 -9.40 -13.35
N ALA A 41 -5.73 -8.30 -13.61
CA ALA A 41 -4.28 -8.26 -13.49
C ALA A 41 -3.83 -8.57 -12.05
N VAL A 42 -4.48 -7.98 -11.05
CA VAL A 42 -4.15 -8.22 -9.63
C VAL A 42 -4.46 -9.65 -9.23
N GLN A 43 -5.60 -10.22 -9.65
CA GLN A 43 -5.89 -11.64 -9.40
C GLN A 43 -4.89 -12.59 -10.08
N ALA A 44 -4.45 -12.27 -11.29
CA ALA A 44 -3.42 -13.06 -11.97
C ALA A 44 -2.08 -13.00 -11.23
N ALA A 45 -1.67 -11.80 -10.78
CA ALA A 45 -0.46 -11.60 -9.99
C ALA A 45 -0.52 -12.34 -8.64
N GLU A 46 -1.64 -12.25 -7.91
CA GLU A 46 -1.83 -13.00 -6.66
C GLU A 46 -1.84 -14.51 -6.86
N ALA A 47 -2.46 -15.00 -7.93
CA ALA A 47 -2.43 -16.42 -8.26
C ALA A 47 -1.01 -16.89 -8.60
N ALA A 48 -0.20 -16.05 -9.25
CA ALA A 48 1.21 -16.32 -9.49
C ALA A 48 2.00 -16.35 -8.18
N GLN A 49 1.83 -15.35 -7.30
CA GLN A 49 2.45 -15.33 -5.97
C GLN A 49 2.10 -16.58 -5.16
N GLY A 50 0.84 -17.02 -5.17
CA GLY A 50 0.41 -18.22 -4.45
C GLY A 50 1.11 -19.49 -4.95
N ARG A 51 1.29 -19.63 -6.27
CA ARG A 51 2.05 -20.75 -6.85
C ARG A 51 3.53 -20.71 -6.46
N SER A 52 4.16 -19.55 -6.60
CA SER A 52 5.58 -19.39 -6.26
C SER A 52 5.84 -19.56 -4.77
N LEU A 53 4.94 -19.09 -3.90
CA LEU A 53 5.06 -19.29 -2.44
C LEU A 53 5.01 -20.76 -2.05
N SER A 54 4.26 -21.58 -2.78
CA SER A 54 4.27 -23.04 -2.57
C SER A 54 5.62 -23.65 -2.93
N ILE A 55 6.29 -23.16 -3.99
CA ILE A 55 7.62 -23.64 -4.40
C ILE A 55 8.68 -23.21 -3.39
N ALA A 56 8.67 -21.93 -3.01
CA ALA A 56 9.62 -21.36 -2.05
C ALA A 56 9.52 -21.99 -0.65
N ARG A 57 8.35 -22.49 -0.25
CA ARG A 57 8.12 -23.15 1.05
C ARG A 57 8.31 -24.66 1.03
N ASP A 58 8.48 -25.28 -0.14
CA ASP A 58 8.67 -26.73 -0.23
C ASP A 58 10.11 -27.09 0.16
N PRO A 59 10.32 -27.84 1.27
CA PRO A 59 11.67 -28.21 1.72
C PRO A 59 12.40 -29.14 0.74
N GLY A 60 11.70 -29.74 -0.23
CA GLY A 60 12.30 -30.54 -1.30
C GLY A 60 12.77 -29.74 -2.51
N THR A 61 12.46 -28.44 -2.58
CA THR A 61 12.85 -27.57 -3.69
C THR A 61 14.35 -27.28 -3.64
N ALA A 62 15.03 -27.37 -4.80
CA ALA A 62 16.42 -26.99 -4.91
C ALA A 62 16.59 -25.47 -4.75
N CYS A 63 17.66 -25.03 -4.07
CA CYS A 63 17.89 -23.60 -3.78
C CYS A 63 17.67 -22.65 -4.98
N PRO A 64 18.19 -22.90 -6.20
CA PRO A 64 17.94 -21.99 -7.33
C PRO A 64 16.45 -21.82 -7.65
N SER A 65 15.68 -22.90 -7.58
CA SER A 65 14.23 -22.84 -7.80
C SER A 65 13.48 -22.13 -6.66
N ALA A 66 13.99 -22.20 -5.43
CA ALA A 66 13.44 -21.44 -4.31
C ALA A 66 13.75 -19.94 -4.47
N CYS A 67 14.95 -19.59 -4.95
CA CYS A 67 15.33 -18.22 -5.32
C CYS A 67 14.41 -17.65 -6.40
N ASP A 68 14.29 -18.35 -7.53
CA ASP A 68 13.45 -17.94 -8.65
C ASP A 68 11.99 -17.75 -8.21
N ALA A 69 11.53 -18.59 -7.27
CA ALA A 69 10.21 -18.47 -6.69
C ALA A 69 10.06 -17.24 -5.79
N ALA A 70 11.07 -16.92 -4.96
CA ALA A 70 11.08 -15.72 -4.14
C ALA A 70 11.06 -14.45 -5.01
N ASP A 71 11.87 -14.41 -6.06
CA ASP A 71 11.90 -13.31 -7.04
C ASP A 71 10.54 -13.13 -7.70
N ALA A 72 9.94 -14.22 -8.19
CA ALA A 72 8.61 -14.18 -8.79
C ALA A 72 7.51 -13.68 -7.83
N ILE A 73 7.64 -13.92 -6.52
CA ILE A 73 6.71 -13.37 -5.52
C ILE A 73 6.87 -11.85 -5.43
N CYS A 74 8.11 -11.38 -5.39
CA CYS A 74 8.44 -9.96 -5.30
C CYS A 74 8.06 -9.19 -6.57
N ASP A 75 8.28 -9.74 -7.76
CA ASP A 75 7.79 -9.18 -9.02
C ASP A 75 6.27 -9.04 -9.03
N GLY A 76 5.56 -10.05 -8.51
CA GLY A 76 4.12 -9.99 -8.34
C GLY A 76 3.69 -8.87 -7.38
N ALA A 77 4.47 -8.64 -6.32
CA ALA A 77 4.17 -7.57 -5.36
C ALA A 77 4.36 -6.20 -6.00
N GLU A 78 5.44 -6.02 -6.76
CA GLU A 78 5.72 -4.79 -7.47
C GLU A 78 4.60 -4.45 -8.46
N GLN A 79 4.13 -5.44 -9.24
CA GLN A 79 3.01 -5.27 -10.18
C GLN A 79 1.73 -4.81 -9.47
N ILE A 80 1.35 -5.47 -8.36
CA ILE A 80 0.15 -5.11 -7.59
C ILE A 80 0.29 -3.69 -7.03
N CYS A 81 1.45 -3.35 -6.48
CA CYS A 81 1.71 -2.02 -5.93
C CYS A 81 1.78 -0.92 -6.99
N ASN A 82 2.29 -1.22 -8.19
CA ASN A 82 2.23 -0.33 -9.35
C ASN A 82 0.78 0.01 -9.71
N LEU A 83 -0.12 -0.98 -9.75
CA LEU A 83 -1.55 -0.74 -10.00
C LEU A 83 -2.21 0.05 -8.86
N ALA A 84 -1.87 -0.26 -7.60
CA ALA A 84 -2.38 0.48 -6.45
C ALA A 84 -1.97 1.96 -6.44
N ARG A 85 -0.78 2.29 -6.96
CA ARG A 85 -0.31 3.69 -7.11
C ARG A 85 -1.03 4.45 -8.22
N GLN A 86 -1.48 3.75 -9.25
CA GLN A 86 -2.13 4.34 -10.43
C GLN A 86 -3.65 4.46 -10.27
N THR A 87 -4.21 3.94 -9.16
CA THR A 87 -5.66 3.85 -8.95
C THR A 87 -6.11 4.50 -7.65
N GLU A 88 -7.35 4.98 -7.64
CA GLU A 88 -8.01 5.52 -6.44
C GLU A 88 -8.68 4.43 -5.58
N ASP A 89 -8.19 3.19 -5.67
CA ASP A 89 -8.83 2.03 -5.05
C ASP A 89 -8.15 1.66 -3.71
N LEU A 90 -8.93 1.69 -2.62
CA LEU A 90 -8.45 1.36 -1.28
C LEU A 90 -8.17 -0.15 -1.12
N ASP A 91 -8.91 -1.02 -1.80
CA ASP A 91 -8.68 -2.46 -1.79
C ASP A 91 -7.34 -2.79 -2.45
N LEU A 92 -7.01 -2.16 -3.58
CA LEU A 92 -5.71 -2.33 -4.22
C LEU A 92 -4.54 -1.92 -3.31
N ARG A 93 -4.72 -0.90 -2.47
CA ARG A 93 -3.70 -0.51 -1.46
C ARG A 93 -3.54 -1.57 -0.37
N VAL A 94 -4.63 -2.21 0.07
CA VAL A 94 -4.57 -3.33 1.02
C VAL A 94 -3.84 -4.51 0.39
N ARG A 95 -4.20 -4.87 -0.84
CA ARG A 95 -3.59 -5.98 -1.58
C ARG A 95 -2.11 -5.75 -1.87
N CYS A 96 -1.69 -4.52 -2.17
CA CYS A 96 -0.29 -4.15 -2.25
C CYS A 96 0.47 -4.45 -0.95
N ARG A 97 -0.03 -4.00 0.21
CA ARG A 97 0.63 -4.29 1.51
C ARG A 97 0.71 -5.79 1.81
N ASP A 98 -0.35 -6.54 1.50
CA ASP A 98 -0.34 -8.00 1.67
C ASP A 98 0.67 -8.68 0.73
N ALA A 99 0.81 -8.18 -0.50
CA ALA A 99 1.77 -8.67 -1.47
C ALA A 99 3.22 -8.36 -1.06
N GLU A 100 3.49 -7.16 -0.55
CA GLU A 100 4.80 -6.78 0.04
C GLU A 100 5.15 -7.67 1.24
N ARG A 101 4.18 -7.96 2.12
CA ARG A 101 4.40 -8.90 3.23
C ARG A 101 4.82 -10.29 2.72
N ARG A 102 4.17 -10.82 1.68
CA ARG A 102 4.54 -12.13 1.08
C ARG A 102 5.94 -12.11 0.46
N CYS A 103 6.33 -11.02 -0.20
CA CYS A 103 7.69 -10.86 -0.71
C CYS A 103 8.71 -10.87 0.44
N ALA A 104 8.46 -10.13 1.52
CA ALA A 104 9.33 -10.14 2.69
C ALA A 104 9.42 -11.53 3.36
N GLU A 105 8.31 -12.26 3.45
CA GLU A 105 8.29 -13.65 3.93
C GLU A 105 9.14 -14.57 3.03
N ALA A 106 9.02 -14.45 1.71
CA ALA A 106 9.78 -15.26 0.76
C ALA A 106 11.29 -14.97 0.83
N GLN A 107 11.69 -13.70 0.95
CA GLN A 107 13.09 -13.31 1.14
C GLN A 107 13.67 -13.78 2.49
N ALA A 108 12.83 -13.92 3.52
CA ALA A 108 13.26 -14.45 4.81
C ALA A 108 13.50 -15.96 4.76
N LEU A 109 12.71 -16.71 3.98
CA LEU A 109 12.86 -18.16 3.81
C LEU A 109 14.16 -18.53 3.10
N ASP A 110 14.58 -17.69 2.16
CA ASP A 110 15.82 -17.89 1.44
C ASP A 110 17.05 -17.85 2.38
N ARG A 111 17.10 -16.87 3.29
CA ARG A 111 18.31 -16.57 4.09
C ARG A 111 18.77 -17.62 5.09
N ASP A 112 17.93 -18.56 5.48
CA ASP A 112 18.28 -19.54 6.52
C ASP A 112 18.95 -20.82 5.95
N ASP A 113 18.76 -21.16 4.67
CA ASP A 113 19.28 -22.41 4.06
C ASP A 113 19.85 -22.26 2.64
N CYS A 114 19.63 -21.14 1.95
CA CYS A 114 20.11 -20.86 0.60
C CYS A 114 20.75 -19.46 0.52
N GLU A 115 21.84 -19.31 -0.24
CA GLU A 115 22.38 -17.97 -0.54
C GLU A 115 21.83 -17.53 -1.90
N CYS A 116 20.61 -16.96 -1.97
CA CYS A 116 20.20 -16.32 -3.21
C CYS A 116 20.96 -15.00 -3.43
N PRO A 117 21.28 -14.68 -4.70
CA PRO A 117 21.78 -13.35 -5.04
C PRO A 117 20.72 -12.28 -4.67
N PRO A 118 21.14 -11.07 -4.26
CA PRO A 118 20.20 -10.01 -3.94
C PRO A 118 19.39 -9.61 -5.17
N VAL A 119 18.08 -9.49 -5.01
CA VAL A 119 17.17 -8.97 -6.04
C VAL A 119 17.56 -7.53 -6.34
N ALA A 120 17.86 -7.24 -7.61
CA ALA A 120 18.15 -5.88 -8.04
C ALA A 120 16.88 -5.00 -7.91
N PRO A 121 17.02 -3.74 -7.44
CA PRO A 121 15.89 -2.84 -7.23
C PRO A 121 15.26 -2.33 -8.53
#